data_AF-A0A843T6R2-F1
#
_entry.id   AF-A0A843T6R2-F1
#
_cell.length_a   1.000
_cell.length_b   1.000
_cell.length_c   1.000
_cell.angle_alpha   90.00
_cell.angle_beta   90.00
_cell.angle_gamma   90.00
#
_symmetry.space_group_name_H-M   'P 1'
#
loop_
_entity.id
_entity.type
_entity.pdbx_description
1 polymer ?
#
loop_
_entity_poly.entity_id
_entity_poly.type
_entity_poly.pdbx_seq_one_letter_code
_entity_poly.pdbx_strand_id
1 'polypeptide(L)'
;MRQRLLRQLVASARKSLQNIMDIDGHEGFRASQDDLTEVTMATGGLRSEDGFSLVEVVVAMVVLAVGLLALESVGLAAARSIALADRQSGHAILASDSLEAALYQLRSGVIPVQFCRRDLPFGDHLSRLVDLTDPLLGRVTVRAIPDPAANDPRLRELEISSSLYLPTGLSGPPAGAPC
;
A
#
# COMPACT_ATOMS: atom_id res chain seq x y z
N MET A 1 42.78 -2.18 -24.02
CA MET A 1 41.57 -3.04 -23.83
C MET A 1 40.81 -2.72 -22.53
N ARG A 2 41.46 -2.68 -21.35
CA ARG A 2 40.81 -2.42 -20.03
C ARG A 2 39.95 -1.15 -19.94
N GLN A 3 40.33 -0.04 -20.58
CA GLN A 3 39.53 1.20 -20.55
C GLN A 3 38.18 1.11 -21.29
N ARG A 4 38.02 0.19 -22.25
CA ARG A 4 36.73 0.00 -22.94
C ARG A 4 35.73 -0.74 -22.05
N LEU A 5 36.20 -1.71 -21.26
CA LEU A 5 35.37 -2.46 -20.31
C LEU A 5 34.83 -1.56 -19.18
N LEU A 6 35.66 -0.67 -18.62
CA LEU A 6 35.21 0.26 -17.58
C LEU A 6 34.13 1.23 -18.11
N ARG A 7 34.26 1.71 -19.34
CA ARG A 7 33.23 2.58 -19.94
C ARG A 7 31.93 1.85 -20.22
N GLN A 8 32.00 0.58 -20.65
CA GLN A 8 30.80 -0.24 -20.83
C GLN A 8 30.09 -0.55 -19.51
N LEU A 9 30.83 -0.86 -18.44
CA LEU A 9 30.26 -1.10 -17.11
C LEU A 9 29.56 0.14 -16.54
N VAL A 10 30.20 1.32 -16.64
CA VAL A 10 29.60 2.57 -16.16
C VAL A 10 28.34 2.95 -16.97
N ALA A 11 28.38 2.75 -18.29
CA ALA A 11 27.20 3.01 -19.13
C ALA A 11 26.04 2.04 -18.83
N SER A 12 26.36 0.76 -18.59
CA SER A 12 25.37 -0.26 -18.22
C SER A 12 24.74 0.02 -16.85
N ALA A 13 25.55 0.39 -15.85
CA ALA A 13 25.07 0.75 -14.52
C ALA A 13 24.17 1.99 -14.55
N ARG A 14 24.52 3.00 -15.35
CA ARG A 14 23.70 4.22 -15.51
C ARG A 14 22.33 3.90 -16.14
N LYS A 15 22.30 3.04 -17.16
CA LYS A 15 21.05 2.63 -17.82
C LYS A 15 20.16 1.81 -16.89
N SER A 16 20.75 0.94 -16.07
CA SER A 16 20.01 0.17 -15.05
C SER A 16 19.43 1.07 -13.96
N LEU A 17 20.16 2.10 -13.52
CA LEU A 17 19.67 3.06 -12.53
C LEU A 17 18.54 3.95 -13.07
N GLN A 18 18.56 4.29 -14.36
CA GLN A 18 17.45 5.01 -14.99
C GLN A 18 16.16 4.17 -15.07
N ASN A 19 16.27 2.89 -15.41
CA ASN A 19 15.11 2.00 -15.44
C ASN A 19 14.48 1.77 -14.05
N ILE A 20 15.24 1.91 -12.96
CA ILE A 20 14.72 1.75 -11.59
C ILE A 20 13.94 3.00 -11.14
N MET A 21 14.25 4.19 -11.66
CA MET A 21 13.55 5.43 -11.30
C MET A 21 12.24 5.68 -12.06
N ASP A 22 12.00 4.96 -13.17
CA ASP A 22 10.75 5.03 -13.94
C ASP A 22 9.66 4.05 -13.45
N ILE A 23 9.92 3.29 -12.38
CA ILE A 23 8.95 2.36 -11.79
C ILE A 23 8.08 3.13 -10.77
N ASP A 24 7.25 4.02 -11.30
CA ASP A 24 6.19 4.70 -10.55
C ASP A 24 4.89 4.53 -11.35
N GLY A 25 4.24 3.36 -11.17
CA GLY A 25 2.87 3.15 -11.64
C GLY A 25 2.64 1.80 -12.30
N HIS A 26 1.93 0.93 -11.58
CA HIS A 26 1.22 -0.25 -12.07
C HIS A 26 2.06 -1.30 -12.81
N GLU A 27 2.56 -2.27 -12.05
CA GLU A 27 2.12 -3.66 -12.14
C GLU A 27 2.93 -4.50 -11.15
N GLY A 28 2.31 -5.55 -10.63
CA GLY A 28 2.90 -6.43 -9.62
C GLY A 28 4.31 -6.83 -10.02
N PHE A 29 5.26 -6.57 -9.12
CA PHE A 29 6.63 -7.04 -9.20
C PHE A 29 6.62 -8.57 -9.03
N ARG A 30 6.20 -9.26 -10.08
CA ARG A 30 6.44 -10.67 -10.30
C ARG A 30 7.90 -10.75 -10.70
N ALA A 31 8.78 -10.67 -9.70
CA ALA A 31 10.19 -10.95 -9.87
C ALA A 31 10.27 -12.30 -10.57
N SER A 32 10.66 -12.27 -11.84
CA SER A 32 10.99 -13.46 -12.63
C SER A 32 12.20 -14.10 -11.96
N GLN A 33 11.90 -15.01 -11.03
CA GLN A 33 12.87 -15.76 -10.24
C GLN A 33 13.72 -16.70 -11.12
N ASP A 34 13.35 -16.83 -12.38
CA ASP A 34 14.04 -17.65 -13.38
C ASP A 34 15.34 -17.03 -13.90
N ASP A 35 15.64 -15.76 -13.60
CA ASP A 35 16.86 -15.07 -14.08
C ASP A 35 17.97 -14.94 -13.01
N LEU A 36 17.69 -15.35 -11.76
CA LEU A 36 18.66 -15.34 -10.66
C LEU A 36 19.45 -16.66 -10.53
N THR A 37 19.03 -17.71 -11.22
CA THR A 37 19.71 -19.02 -11.22
C THR A 37 20.89 -19.09 -12.20
N GLU A 38 20.95 -18.23 -13.22
CA GLU A 38 22.06 -18.23 -14.18
C GLU A 38 23.32 -17.54 -13.63
N VAL A 39 23.18 -16.55 -12.76
CA VAL A 39 24.34 -15.89 -12.11
C VAL A 39 24.97 -16.76 -11.02
N THR A 40 24.23 -17.73 -10.48
CA THR A 40 24.71 -18.60 -9.39
C THR A 40 25.55 -19.80 -9.87
N MET A 41 25.55 -20.10 -11.17
CA MET A 41 26.37 -21.19 -11.73
C MET A 41 27.74 -20.75 -12.28
N ALA A 42 28.03 -19.45 -12.33
CA ALA A 42 29.34 -18.94 -12.76
C ALA A 42 30.38 -18.82 -11.63
N THR A 43 30.04 -19.17 -10.38
CA THR A 43 30.95 -19.15 -9.22
C THR A 43 31.42 -20.53 -8.76
N GLY A 44 30.99 -21.60 -9.43
CA GLY A 44 31.40 -22.98 -9.12
C GLY A 44 32.70 -23.39 -9.82
N GLY A 45 33.85 -22.83 -9.45
CA GLY A 45 35.09 -23.30 -10.06
C GLY A 45 36.39 -22.54 -9.78
N LEU A 46 36.59 -21.98 -8.59
CA LEU A 46 37.93 -21.55 -8.18
C LEU A 46 38.46 -22.54 -7.13
N ARG A 47 39.10 -23.60 -7.64
CA ARG A 47 40.00 -24.43 -6.85
C ARG A 47 41.16 -23.55 -6.40
N SER A 48 41.21 -23.38 -5.09
CA SER A 48 42.21 -22.66 -4.30
C SER A 48 43.60 -23.24 -4.48
N GLU A 49 44.60 -22.37 -4.65
CA GLU A 49 45.97 -22.52 -4.07
C GLU A 49 46.87 -21.28 -4.25
N ASP A 50 46.38 -20.17 -4.80
CA ASP A 50 47.09 -18.89 -4.83
C ASP A 50 46.46 -17.90 -3.83
N GLY A 51 47.29 -17.29 -2.97
CA GLY A 51 46.83 -16.40 -1.89
C GLY A 51 45.95 -15.23 -2.36
N PHE A 52 44.99 -14.84 -1.52
CA PHE A 52 44.04 -13.75 -1.77
C PHE A 52 44.75 -12.49 -2.28
N SER A 53 44.44 -12.08 -3.50
CA SER A 53 44.95 -10.82 -4.04
C SER A 53 44.28 -9.64 -3.34
N LEU A 54 45.05 -8.59 -3.00
CA LEU A 54 44.50 -7.35 -2.43
C LEU A 54 43.37 -6.77 -3.29
N VAL A 55 43.44 -6.96 -4.61
CA VAL A 55 42.41 -6.52 -5.55
C VAL A 55 41.08 -7.25 -5.31
N GLU A 56 41.13 -8.55 -5.02
CA GLU A 56 39.95 -9.38 -4.78
C GLU A 56 39.21 -8.96 -3.51
N VAL A 57 39.96 -8.65 -2.44
CA VAL A 57 39.39 -8.12 -1.20
C VAL A 57 38.71 -6.77 -1.44
N VAL A 58 39.35 -5.87 -2.20
CA VAL A 58 38.77 -4.55 -2.53
C VAL A 58 37.48 -4.71 -3.34
N VAL A 59 37.46 -5.61 -4.33
CA VAL A 59 36.25 -5.88 -5.12
C VAL A 59 35.14 -6.45 -4.24
N ALA A 60 35.45 -7.41 -3.36
CA ALA A 60 34.48 -7.97 -2.42
C ALA A 60 33.88 -6.89 -1.49
N MET A 61 34.69 -5.97 -0.96
CA MET A 61 34.21 -4.86 -0.14
C MET A 61 33.29 -3.91 -0.92
N VAL A 62 33.59 -3.63 -2.20
CA VAL A 62 32.73 -2.79 -3.04
C VAL A 62 31.39 -3.47 -3.30
N VAL A 63 31.39 -4.76 -3.66
CA VAL A 63 30.16 -5.53 -3.89
C VAL A 63 29.32 -5.58 -2.61
N LEU A 64 29.94 -5.81 -1.45
CA LEU A 64 29.26 -5.79 -0.16
C LEU A 64 28.62 -4.43 0.13
N ALA A 65 29.36 -3.33 -0.07
CA ALA A 65 28.85 -1.98 0.19
C ALA A 65 27.66 -1.64 -0.73
N VAL A 66 27.74 -1.96 -2.02
CA VAL A 66 26.64 -1.75 -2.96
C VAL A 66 25.43 -2.63 -2.60
N GLY A 67 25.67 -3.88 -2.21
CA GLY A 67 24.62 -4.80 -1.76
C GLY A 67 23.87 -4.28 -0.52
N LEU A 68 24.58 -3.73 0.46
CA LEU A 68 23.97 -3.14 1.66
C LEU A 68 23.12 -1.91 1.34
N LEU A 69 23.60 -1.03 0.44
CA LEU A 69 22.83 0.14 -0.01
C LEU A 69 21.53 -0.27 -0.73
N ALA A 70 21.58 -1.31 -1.55
CA ALA A 70 20.38 -1.85 -2.17
C ALA A 70 19.39 -2.38 -1.12
N LEU A 71 19.89 -3.08 -0.10
CA LEU A 71 19.06 -3.65 0.97
C LEU A 71 18.34 -2.57 1.80
N GLU A 72 19.02 -1.44 2.06
CA GLU A 72 18.43 -0.29 2.75
C GLU A 72 17.23 0.29 1.99
N SER A 73 17.36 0.43 0.67
CA SER A 73 16.27 0.94 -0.19
C SER A 73 15.02 0.04 -0.14
N VAL A 74 15.23 -1.27 -0.13
CA VAL A 74 14.14 -2.26 0.00
C VAL A 74 13.51 -2.19 1.40
N GLY A 75 14.31 -2.04 2.45
CA GLY A 75 13.81 -1.87 3.81
C GLY A 75 12.93 -0.64 3.96
N LEU A 76 13.34 0.49 3.36
CA LEU A 76 12.55 1.73 3.38
C LEU A 76 11.22 1.57 2.61
N ALA A 77 11.26 0.90 1.45
CA ALA A 77 10.06 0.62 0.66
C ALA A 77 9.08 -0.30 1.42
N ALA A 78 9.61 -1.36 2.05
CA ALA A 78 8.81 -2.26 2.89
C ALA A 78 8.17 -1.51 4.07
N ALA A 79 8.92 -0.66 4.78
CA ALA A 79 8.38 0.12 5.90
C ALA A 79 7.23 1.04 5.47
N ARG A 80 7.35 1.70 4.30
CA ARG A 80 6.26 2.54 3.75
C ARG A 80 5.02 1.71 3.40
N SER A 81 5.19 0.53 2.80
CA SER A 81 4.07 -0.35 2.46
C SER A 81 3.30 -0.84 3.70
N ILE A 82 4.02 -1.16 4.78
CA ILE A 82 3.42 -1.57 6.06
C ILE A 82 2.63 -0.43 6.68
N ALA A 83 3.19 0.79 6.70
CA ALA A 83 2.49 1.95 7.24
C ALA A 83 1.20 2.28 6.48
N LEU A 84 1.20 2.12 5.15
CA LEU A 84 -0.01 2.29 4.32
C LEU A 84 -1.04 1.18 4.60
N ALA A 85 -0.61 -0.07 4.68
CA ALA A 85 -1.48 -1.20 4.97
C ALA A 85 -2.11 -1.10 6.38
N ASP A 86 -1.36 -0.61 7.36
CA ASP A 86 -1.84 -0.40 8.73
C ASP A 86 -2.95 0.66 8.80
N ARG A 87 -2.77 1.78 8.07
CA ARG A 87 -3.81 2.81 7.95
C ARG A 87 -5.09 2.27 7.28
N GLN A 88 -4.95 1.54 6.18
CA GLN A 88 -6.08 0.91 5.50
C GLN A 88 -6.83 -0.06 6.42
N SER A 89 -6.09 -0.87 7.18
CA SER A 89 -6.65 -1.81 8.16
C SER A 89 -7.40 -1.06 9.25
N GLY A 90 -6.84 0.04 9.76
CA GLY A 90 -7.50 0.92 10.73
C GLY A 90 -8.83 1.50 10.22
N HIS A 91 -8.86 1.98 8.96
CA HIS A 91 -10.10 2.47 8.34
C HIS A 91 -11.15 1.39 8.19
N ALA A 92 -10.75 0.17 7.79
CA ALA A 92 -11.66 -0.96 7.66
C ALA A 92 -12.28 -1.36 9.01
N ILE A 93 -11.48 -1.39 10.09
CA ILE A 93 -11.96 -1.67 11.45
C ILE A 93 -12.98 -0.61 11.88
N LEU A 94 -12.61 0.68 11.77
CA LEU A 94 -13.50 1.77 12.15
C LEU A 94 -14.79 1.77 11.35
N ALA A 95 -14.74 1.53 10.04
CA ALA A 95 -15.93 1.44 9.20
C ALA A 95 -16.82 0.26 9.63
N SER A 96 -16.22 -0.88 9.96
CA SER A 96 -16.92 -2.10 10.41
C SER A 96 -17.60 -1.89 11.76
N ASP A 97 -16.90 -1.38 12.76
CA ASP A 97 -17.46 -1.04 14.08
C ASP A 97 -18.65 -0.07 13.93
N SER A 98 -18.49 0.90 13.03
CA SER A 98 -19.53 1.87 12.77
C SER A 98 -20.77 1.21 12.12
N LEU A 99 -20.57 0.30 11.15
CA LEU A 99 -21.67 -0.45 10.54
C LEU A 99 -22.35 -1.36 11.55
N GLU A 100 -21.59 -2.03 12.40
CA GLU A 100 -22.12 -2.91 13.44
C GLU A 100 -22.97 -2.12 14.45
N ALA A 101 -22.52 -0.92 14.85
CA ALA A 101 -23.31 -0.04 15.70
C ALA A 101 -24.63 0.41 15.02
N ALA A 102 -24.59 0.73 13.72
CA ALA A 102 -25.81 1.08 12.97
C ALA A 102 -26.77 -0.11 12.83
N LEU A 103 -26.23 -1.31 12.62
CA LEU A 103 -26.97 -2.56 12.58
C LEU A 103 -27.67 -2.87 13.90
N TYR A 104 -26.96 -2.69 15.00
CA TYR A 104 -27.51 -2.89 16.34
C TYR A 104 -28.67 -1.94 16.62
N GLN A 105 -28.56 -0.68 16.19
CA GLN A 105 -29.63 0.31 16.28
C GLN A 105 -30.84 -0.12 15.44
N LEU A 106 -30.65 -0.50 14.17
CA LEU A 106 -31.74 -0.97 13.31
C LEU A 106 -32.43 -2.22 13.86
N ARG A 107 -31.66 -3.16 14.39
CA ARG A 107 -32.21 -4.39 15.00
C ARG A 107 -33.01 -4.09 16.27
N SER A 108 -32.64 -3.06 17.02
CA SER A 108 -33.42 -2.60 18.19
C SER A 108 -34.60 -1.70 17.82
N GLY A 109 -34.88 -1.49 16.54
CA GLY A 109 -35.98 -0.65 16.05
C GLY A 109 -35.69 0.85 16.12
N VAL A 110 -34.43 1.23 16.34
CA VAL A 110 -33.98 2.62 16.43
C VAL A 110 -33.34 3.02 15.11
N ILE A 111 -33.70 4.19 14.59
CA ILE A 111 -33.08 4.71 13.36
C ILE A 111 -31.65 5.17 13.68
N PRO A 112 -30.62 4.70 12.94
CA PRO A 112 -29.25 5.07 13.23
C PRO A 112 -29.00 6.55 13.02
N VAL A 113 -28.15 7.12 13.88
CA VAL A 113 -27.72 8.51 13.76
C VAL A 113 -26.86 8.66 12.51
N GLN A 114 -27.28 9.53 11.59
CA GLN A 114 -26.47 9.96 10.45
C GLN A 114 -25.44 11.00 10.88
N PHE A 115 -24.27 10.97 10.24
CA PHE A 115 -23.27 12.01 10.40
C PHE A 115 -22.47 12.19 9.12
N CYS A 116 -22.33 13.44 8.70
CA CYS A 116 -21.64 13.78 7.45
C CYS A 116 -20.12 13.78 7.62
N ARG A 117 -19.65 14.11 8.82
CA ARG A 117 -18.22 14.15 9.14
C ARG A 117 -18.01 13.86 10.61
N ARG A 118 -17.22 12.84 10.88
CA ARG A 118 -16.64 12.57 12.19
C ARG A 118 -15.13 12.51 12.00
N ASP A 119 -14.43 13.43 12.65
CA ASP A 119 -12.98 13.49 12.55
C ASP A 119 -12.36 12.30 13.27
N LEU A 120 -11.44 11.64 12.58
CA LEU A 120 -10.61 10.56 13.07
C LEU A 120 -9.25 11.12 13.49
N PRO A 121 -8.49 10.36 14.30
CA PRO A 121 -7.07 10.66 14.48
C PRO A 121 -6.39 10.78 13.11
N PHE A 122 -5.40 11.68 12.99
CA PHE A 122 -4.60 11.90 11.77
C PHE A 122 -5.29 12.68 10.64
N GLY A 123 -6.43 13.32 10.91
CA GLY A 123 -7.08 14.22 9.96
C GLY A 123 -8.05 13.54 9.00
N ASP A 124 -8.20 12.21 9.09
CA ASP A 124 -9.17 11.48 8.28
C ASP A 124 -10.60 11.72 8.78
N HIS A 125 -11.60 11.41 7.95
CA HIS A 125 -13.00 11.61 8.31
C HIS A 125 -13.85 10.39 7.99
N LEU A 126 -14.75 10.06 8.91
CA LEU A 126 -15.79 9.06 8.68
C LEU A 126 -17.11 9.75 8.37
N SER A 127 -17.84 9.26 7.37
CA SER A 127 -19.21 9.66 7.09
C SER A 127 -20.13 8.44 7.11
N ARG A 128 -21.36 8.63 7.57
CA ARG A 128 -22.41 7.62 7.56
C ARG A 128 -23.69 8.23 7.02
N LEU A 129 -24.18 7.60 5.96
CA LEU A 129 -25.44 7.93 5.31
C LEU A 129 -26.41 6.76 5.47
N VAL A 130 -27.63 7.06 5.90
CA VAL A 130 -28.70 6.08 6.06
C VAL A 130 -29.83 6.45 5.12
N ASP A 131 -30.05 5.62 4.12
CA ASP A 131 -31.11 5.77 3.15
C ASP A 131 -32.25 4.79 3.48
N LEU A 132 -33.39 5.34 3.88
CA LEU A 132 -34.62 4.60 4.18
C LEU A 132 -35.73 4.94 3.18
N THR A 133 -35.35 5.43 2.00
CA THR A 133 -36.32 5.83 0.96
C THR A 133 -37.15 4.63 0.49
N ASP A 134 -36.56 3.43 0.46
CA ASP A 134 -37.29 2.19 0.19
C ASP A 134 -37.86 1.61 1.51
N PRO A 135 -39.20 1.50 1.63
CA PRO A 135 -39.84 0.98 2.84
C PRO A 135 -39.60 -0.52 3.06
N LEU A 136 -39.06 -1.24 2.09
CA LEU A 136 -38.71 -2.65 2.20
C LEU A 136 -37.21 -2.86 2.42
N LEU A 137 -36.39 -1.86 2.11
CA LEU A 137 -34.94 -2.02 2.00
C LEU A 137 -34.18 -0.78 2.50
N GLY A 138 -33.78 -0.82 3.77
CA GLY A 138 -32.90 0.20 4.33
C GLY A 138 -31.46 0.00 3.85
N ARG A 139 -30.80 1.08 3.40
CA ARG A 139 -29.38 1.08 3.03
C ARG A 139 -28.58 1.93 4.03
N VAL A 140 -27.58 1.33 4.66
CA VAL A 140 -26.59 2.07 5.46
C VAL A 140 -25.27 2.07 4.70
N THR A 141 -24.76 3.26 4.39
CA THR A 141 -23.46 3.43 3.74
C THR A 141 -22.51 4.14 4.70
N VAL A 142 -21.34 3.56 4.93
CA VAL A 142 -20.26 4.16 5.71
C VAL A 142 -19.07 4.37 4.79
N ARG A 143 -18.52 5.58 4.79
CA ARG A 143 -17.35 5.95 3.98
C ARG A 143 -16.26 6.47 4.90
N ALA A 144 -15.07 5.88 4.83
CA ALA A 144 -13.86 6.43 5.40
C ALA A 144 -13.14 7.23 4.32
N ILE A 145 -13.04 8.55 4.52
CA ILE A 145 -12.45 9.50 3.58
C ILE A 145 -11.13 9.97 4.20
N PRO A 146 -9.98 9.68 3.58
CA PRO A 146 -8.70 10.18 4.07
C PRO A 146 -8.64 11.71 3.98
N ASP A 147 -7.83 12.33 4.83
CA ASP A 147 -7.75 13.79 4.96
C ASP A 147 -7.61 14.48 3.60
N PRO A 148 -8.59 15.32 3.18
CA PRO A 148 -8.49 16.05 1.92
C PRO A 148 -7.37 17.10 1.92
N ALA A 149 -6.86 17.50 3.10
CA ALA A 149 -5.71 18.39 3.21
C ALA A 149 -4.39 17.69 2.88
N ALA A 150 -4.36 16.36 2.87
CA ALA A 150 -3.30 15.62 2.21
C ALA A 150 -3.46 15.84 0.70
N ASN A 151 -2.71 16.81 0.14
CA ASN A 151 -2.69 17.17 -1.28
C ASN A 151 -2.23 16.04 -2.23
N ASP A 152 -2.29 14.78 -1.80
CA ASP A 152 -1.93 13.61 -2.58
C ASP A 152 -3.18 13.02 -3.25
N PRO A 153 -3.31 13.12 -4.58
CA PRO A 153 -4.45 12.56 -5.31
C PRO A 153 -4.55 11.04 -5.17
N ARG A 154 -3.45 10.32 -4.86
CA ARG A 154 -3.46 8.86 -4.67
C ARG A 154 -4.25 8.46 -3.41
N LEU A 155 -4.32 9.34 -2.42
CA LEU A 155 -5.10 9.06 -1.19
C LEU A 155 -6.61 9.06 -1.47
N ARG A 156 -7.10 9.76 -2.49
CA ARG A 156 -8.53 9.72 -2.85
C ARG A 156 -8.99 8.35 -3.33
N GLU A 157 -8.06 7.54 -3.84
CA GLU A 157 -8.33 6.17 -4.29
C GLU A 157 -8.48 5.18 -3.12
N LEU A 158 -8.11 5.59 -1.91
CA LEU A 158 -8.20 4.78 -0.69
C LEU A 158 -9.54 4.89 0.03
N GLU A 159 -10.55 5.47 -0.62
CA GLU A 159 -11.88 5.58 -0.03
C GLU A 159 -12.50 4.19 0.16
N ILE A 160 -12.70 3.80 1.41
CA ILE A 160 -13.40 2.56 1.74
C ILE A 160 -14.87 2.91 1.94
N SER A 161 -15.71 2.42 1.04
CA SER A 161 -17.17 2.52 1.13
C SER A 161 -17.77 1.14 1.38
N SER A 162 -18.42 1.00 2.53
CA SER A 162 -19.15 -0.22 2.88
C SER A 162 -20.64 0.09 2.93
N SER A 163 -21.42 -0.61 2.10
CA SER A 163 -22.88 -0.49 2.07
C SER A 163 -23.54 -1.79 2.50
N LEU A 164 -24.53 -1.68 3.36
CA LEU A 164 -25.33 -2.81 3.80
C LEU A 164 -26.81 -2.54 3.54
N TYR A 165 -27.49 -3.56 3.02
CA TYR A 165 -28.91 -3.55 2.72
C TYR A 165 -29.64 -4.44 3.72
N LEU A 166 -30.69 -3.92 4.33
CA LEU A 166 -31.49 -4.64 5.32
C LEU A 166 -32.96 -4.65 4.92
N PRO A 167 -33.65 -5.80 5.08
CA PRO A 167 -35.09 -5.80 5.02
C PRO A 167 -35.61 -5.07 6.26
N THR A 168 -36.17 -3.88 6.08
CA THR A 168 -36.67 -3.07 7.20
C THR A 168 -38.18 -2.93 7.09
N GLY A 169 -38.90 -3.18 8.19
CA GLY A 169 -40.31 -2.73 8.33
C GLY A 169 -40.41 -1.28 8.80
N LEU A 170 -39.28 -0.58 8.87
CA LEU A 170 -39.19 0.80 9.32
C LEU A 170 -39.41 1.69 8.11
N SER A 171 -40.49 2.47 8.13
CA SER A 171 -40.70 3.56 7.18
C SER A 171 -40.52 4.88 7.93
N GLY A 172 -39.80 5.80 7.32
CA GLY A 172 -39.54 7.11 7.89
C GLY A 172 -38.87 8.00 6.86
N PRO A 173 -38.95 9.34 7.01
CA PRO A 173 -38.15 10.24 6.20
C PRO A 173 -36.65 9.88 6.36
N PRO A 174 -35.80 10.17 5.36
CA PRO A 174 -34.35 10.01 5.51
C PRO A 174 -33.93 10.69 6.81
N ALA A 175 -33.43 9.89 7.76
CA ALA A 175 -33.23 10.34 9.13
C ALA A 175 -31.89 11.06 9.28
N GLY A 176 -31.79 12.27 8.75
CA GLY A 176 -30.59 13.09 8.83
C GLY A 176 -30.72 14.35 7.98
N ALA A 177 -29.99 15.40 8.36
CA ALA A 177 -29.74 16.51 7.45
C ALA A 177 -28.95 15.97 6.24
N PRO A 178 -29.21 16.47 5.01
CA PRO A 178 -28.42 16.07 3.85
C PRO A 178 -26.94 16.31 4.12
N CYS A 179 -26.17 15.23 4.02
CA CYS A 179 -24.77 15.27 3.67
C CYS A 179 -24.68 15.47 2.15
#